data_AF-A0A9C9N203-F1
#
_entry.id   AF-A0A9C9N203-F1
#
_cell.length_a   1.000
_cell.length_b   1.000
_cell.length_c   1.000
_cell.angle_alpha   90.00
_cell.angle_beta   90.00
_cell.angle_gamma   90.00
#
_symmetry.space_group_name_H-M   'P 1'
#
loop_
_entity.id
_entity.type
_entity.pdbx_description
1 polymer ?
#
loop_
_entity_poly.entity_id
_entity_poly.type
_entity_poly.pdbx_seq_one_letter_code
_entity_poly.pdbx_strand_id
1 'polypeptide(L)'
;MKAETGIVFDIQRCSLHDGPGIRTTIFLKGCQLTCQWCHNPESIAFQLQLSYNPAQCVNCLACVRACDFDAHLVDEQGHHLMDFTRCTACGECVEMCQGNAL
;
A
#
# COMPACT_ATOMS: atom_id res chain seq x y z
N MET A 1 2.00 -7.46 -30.46
CA MET A 1 1.74 -6.30 -29.57
C MET A 1 1.95 -6.78 -28.15
N LYS A 2 2.77 -6.10 -27.34
CA LYS A 2 2.81 -6.36 -25.89
C LYS A 2 1.47 -5.89 -25.32
N ALA A 3 0.91 -6.64 -24.37
CA ALA A 3 -0.25 -6.18 -23.62
C ALA A 3 0.17 -4.99 -22.74
N GLU A 4 -0.66 -3.95 -22.72
CA GLU A 4 -0.49 -2.82 -21.79
C GLU A 4 -0.79 -3.29 -20.36
N THR A 5 0.03 -2.88 -19.41
CA THR A 5 -0.08 -3.27 -17.98
C THR A 5 -0.03 -2.04 -17.09
N GLY A 6 -0.73 -2.05 -15.94
CA GLY A 6 -0.73 -0.98 -14.95
C GLY A 6 -0.76 -1.51 -13.51
N ILE A 7 -0.33 -0.69 -12.56
CA ILE A 7 -0.33 -1.03 -11.13
C ILE A 7 -1.63 -0.55 -10.51
N VAL A 8 -2.44 -1.50 -10.01
CA VAL A 8 -3.64 -1.21 -9.23
C VAL A 8 -3.25 -1.02 -7.77
N PHE A 9 -3.63 0.10 -7.16
CA PHE A 9 -3.39 0.34 -5.73
C PHE A 9 -4.65 0.21 -4.87
N ASP A 10 -5.84 0.35 -5.45
CA ASP A 10 -7.10 0.12 -4.74
C ASP A 10 -8.22 -0.31 -5.71
N ILE A 11 -9.19 -1.06 -5.18
CA ILE A 11 -10.40 -1.49 -5.86
C ILE A 11 -11.59 -1.21 -4.95
N GLN A 12 -12.25 -0.08 -5.20
CA GLN A 12 -13.44 0.30 -4.46
C GLN A 12 -14.69 -0.25 -5.13
N ARG A 13 -15.42 -1.10 -4.39
CA ARG A 13 -16.72 -1.63 -4.83
C ARG A 13 -17.83 -0.73 -4.33
N CYS A 14 -18.94 -0.70 -5.08
CA CYS A 14 -20.12 0.11 -4.76
C CYS A 14 -19.85 1.63 -4.64
N SER A 15 -18.94 2.17 -5.45
CA SER A 15 -18.77 3.63 -5.53
C SER A 15 -20.02 4.27 -6.14
N LEU A 16 -20.51 5.31 -5.46
CA LEU A 16 -21.66 6.12 -5.87
C LEU A 16 -21.26 7.51 -6.36
N HIS A 17 -20.01 7.90 -6.11
CA HIS A 17 -19.50 9.25 -6.35
C HIS A 17 -18.63 9.35 -7.60
N ASP A 18 -17.99 8.24 -8.02
CA ASP A 18 -17.07 8.21 -9.18
C ASP A 18 -17.79 7.96 -10.52
N GLY A 19 -19.01 8.46 -10.65
CA GLY A 19 -19.82 8.37 -11.87
C GLY A 19 -21.26 7.91 -11.62
N PRO A 20 -22.10 7.86 -12.67
CA PRO A 20 -23.52 7.56 -12.50
C PRO A 20 -23.78 6.08 -12.17
N GLY A 21 -24.64 5.82 -11.19
CA GLY A 21 -25.02 4.47 -10.75
C GLY A 21 -24.04 3.85 -9.74
N ILE A 22 -24.18 2.54 -9.48
CA ILE A 22 -23.29 1.78 -8.58
C ILE A 22 -22.11 1.26 -9.39
N ARG A 23 -20.88 1.63 -9.02
CA ARG A 23 -19.67 1.30 -9.77
C ARG A 23 -18.65 0.50 -8.96
N THR A 24 -17.82 -0.24 -9.67
CA THR A 24 -16.52 -0.68 -9.15
C THR A 24 -15.46 0.23 -9.75
N THR A 25 -14.79 1.00 -8.91
CA THR A 25 -13.72 1.91 -9.30
C THR A 25 -12.39 1.19 -9.11
N ILE A 26 -11.55 1.19 -10.15
CA ILE A 26 -10.20 0.64 -10.10
C ILE A 26 -9.24 1.83 -10.10
N PHE A 27 -8.43 1.94 -9.05
CA PHE A 27 -7.46 3.01 -8.90
C PHE A 27 -6.08 2.56 -9.35
N LEU A 28 -5.48 3.33 -10.25
CA LEU A 28 -4.19 3.05 -10.86
C LEU A 28 -3.12 4.03 -10.39
N LYS A 29 -1.89 3.54 -10.27
CA LYS A 29 -0.71 4.40 -10.06
C LYS A 29 -0.28 5.05 -11.38
N GLY A 30 0.48 6.14 -11.28
CA GLY A 30 1.00 6.92 -12.40
C GLY A 30 0.18 8.18 -12.74
N CYS A 31 -0.46 8.81 -11.75
CA CYS A 31 -1.13 10.09 -11.96
C CYS A 31 -0.10 11.18 -12.31
N GLN A 32 -0.28 11.79 -13.48
CA GLN A 32 0.63 12.83 -14.00
C GLN A 32 0.32 14.22 -13.45
N LEU A 33 -0.68 14.34 -12.58
CA LEU A 33 -1.10 15.61 -11.99
C LEU A 33 -0.39 15.86 -10.65
N THR A 34 -0.13 17.13 -10.35
CA THR A 34 0.46 17.59 -9.08
C THR A 34 -0.50 18.55 -8.38
N CYS A 35 -1.73 18.09 -8.12
CA CYS A 35 -2.77 18.88 -7.49
C CYS A 35 -2.35 19.34 -6.08
N GLN A 36 -2.66 20.60 -5.72
CA GLN A 36 -2.34 21.14 -4.39
C GLN A 36 -3.00 20.37 -3.24
N TRP A 37 -4.20 19.83 -3.49
CA TRP A 37 -4.92 18.95 -2.58
C TRP A 37 -5.23 17.64 -3.30
N CYS A 38 -4.20 16.79 -3.41
CA CYS A 38 -4.36 15.47 -4.01
C CYS A 38 -5.23 14.59 -3.10
N HIS A 39 -6.31 14.04 -3.64
CA HIS A 39 -7.17 13.10 -2.92
C HIS A 39 -6.51 11.72 -2.76
N ASN A 40 -5.70 11.33 -3.73
CA ASN A 40 -5.06 10.01 -3.81
C ASN A 40 -3.54 10.17 -4.05
N PRO A 41 -2.76 10.69 -3.08
CA PRO A 41 -1.33 10.90 -3.24
C PRO A 41 -0.57 9.59 -3.57
N GLU A 42 -1.10 8.44 -3.16
CA GLU A 42 -0.59 7.10 -3.44
C GLU A 42 -0.59 6.80 -4.95
N SER A 43 -1.42 7.49 -5.74
CA SER A 43 -1.49 7.31 -7.19
C SER A 43 -0.34 7.97 -7.95
N ILE A 44 0.42 8.88 -7.32
CA ILE A 44 1.38 9.74 -8.04
C ILE A 44 2.61 8.94 -8.52
N ALA A 45 3.22 8.14 -7.65
CA ALA A 45 4.43 7.41 -8.00
C ALA A 45 4.13 6.26 -8.97
N PHE A 46 4.97 6.10 -9.99
CA PHE A 46 4.82 5.03 -11.00
C PHE A 46 5.35 3.65 -10.54
N GLN A 47 5.86 3.57 -9.33
CA GLN A 47 6.47 2.36 -8.76
C GLN A 47 5.57 1.71 -7.71
N LEU A 48 5.72 0.41 -7.51
CA LEU A 48 5.06 -0.27 -6.40
C LEU A 48 5.58 0.31 -5.07
N GLN A 49 4.66 0.49 -4.12
CA GLN A 49 4.97 0.97 -2.78
C GLN A 49 4.15 0.16 -1.80
N LEU A 50 4.77 -0.22 -0.69
CA LEU A 50 4.07 -0.89 0.41
C LEU A 50 3.15 0.13 1.11
N SER A 51 1.94 -0.30 1.45
CA SER A 51 1.07 0.48 2.32
C SER A 51 1.25 0.00 3.76
N TYR A 52 0.95 0.87 4.73
CA TYR A 52 0.89 0.43 6.13
C TYR A 52 -0.21 1.16 6.86
N ASN A 53 -1.18 0.41 7.39
CA ASN A 53 -2.22 0.91 8.26
C ASN A 53 -2.01 0.46 9.70
N PRO A 54 -1.47 1.31 10.59
CA PRO A 54 -1.22 0.93 11.99
C PRO A 54 -2.50 0.56 12.74
N ALA A 55 -3.67 1.06 12.33
CA ALA A 55 -4.95 0.70 12.96
C ALA A 55 -5.36 -0.76 12.74
N GLN A 56 -4.82 -1.42 11.71
CA GLN A 56 -5.05 -2.84 11.41
C GLN A 56 -3.92 -3.74 11.95
N CYS A 57 -2.84 -3.16 12.46
CA CYS A 57 -1.69 -3.92 12.95
C CYS A 57 -2.01 -4.58 14.28
N VAL A 58 -1.93 -5.90 14.34
CA VAL A 58 -2.10 -6.69 15.58
C VAL A 58 -0.78 -6.92 16.33
N ASN A 59 0.27 -6.21 15.95
CA ASN A 59 1.61 -6.24 16.55
C ASN A 59 2.23 -7.65 16.72
N CYS A 60 1.99 -8.56 15.76
CA CYS A 60 2.51 -9.94 15.81
C CYS A 60 4.00 -10.10 15.42
N LEU A 61 4.60 -9.02 14.89
CA LEU A 61 6.00 -8.93 14.45
C LEU A 61 6.42 -9.97 13.39
N ALA A 62 5.47 -10.58 12.67
CA ALA A 62 5.77 -11.54 11.60
C ALA A 62 6.50 -10.89 10.43
N CYS A 63 6.10 -9.66 10.05
CA CYS A 63 6.75 -8.86 9.01
C CYS A 63 8.22 -8.53 9.33
N VAL A 64 8.55 -8.30 10.62
CA VAL A 64 9.93 -8.05 11.08
C VAL A 64 10.83 -9.25 10.77
N ARG A 65 10.33 -10.48 10.99
CA ARG A 65 11.08 -11.70 10.69
C ARG A 65 11.16 -12.03 9.20
N ALA A 66 10.21 -11.55 8.40
CA ALA A 66 10.10 -11.85 6.98
C ALA A 66 10.88 -10.88 6.08
N CYS A 67 11.33 -9.74 6.60
CA CYS A 67 11.94 -8.70 5.79
C CYS A 67 13.47 -8.79 5.77
N ASP A 68 14.04 -9.20 4.64
CA ASP A 68 15.49 -9.25 4.42
C ASP A 68 16.16 -7.88 4.27
N PHE A 69 15.38 -6.80 4.24
CA PHE A 69 15.86 -5.43 4.06
C PHE A 69 15.78 -4.59 5.35
N ASP A 70 15.35 -5.21 6.46
CA ASP A 70 15.11 -4.59 7.77
C ASP A 70 14.27 -3.29 7.67
N ALA A 71 13.27 -3.27 6.78
CA ALA A 71 12.33 -2.15 6.65
C ALA A 71 11.29 -2.12 7.79
N HIS A 72 11.14 -3.22 8.52
CA HIS A 72 10.24 -3.36 9.66
C HIS A 72 11.07 -3.33 10.95
N LEU A 73 10.76 -2.38 11.83
CA LEU A 73 11.49 -2.11 13.08
C LEU A 73 10.58 -2.39 14.29
N VAL A 74 11.19 -2.48 15.47
CA VAL A 74 10.50 -2.60 16.76
C VAL A 74 11.00 -1.50 17.68
N ASP A 75 10.08 -0.73 18.24
CA ASP A 75 10.42 0.32 19.21
C ASP A 75 10.72 -0.25 20.62
N GLU A 76 11.10 0.64 21.55
CA GLU A 76 11.43 0.26 22.94
C GLU A 76 10.24 -0.35 23.71
N GLN A 77 9.01 -0.11 23.27
CA GLN A 77 7.79 -0.63 23.86
C GLN A 77 7.33 -1.94 23.21
N GLY A 78 8.05 -2.41 22.18
CA GLY A 78 7.72 -3.62 21.44
C GLY A 78 6.72 -3.42 20.30
N HIS A 79 6.46 -2.18 19.86
CA HIS A 79 5.56 -1.89 18.75
C HIS A 79 6.28 -1.87 17.40
N HIS A 80 5.60 -2.40 16.39
CA HIS A 80 6.04 -2.37 15.00
C HIS A 80 6.08 -0.95 14.42
N LEU A 81 7.21 -0.61 13.80
CA LEU A 81 7.43 0.62 13.03
C LEU A 81 7.90 0.29 11.61
N MET A 82 7.67 1.22 10.68
CA MET A 82 8.09 1.11 9.28
C MET A 82 9.14 2.15 8.91
N ASP A 83 10.22 1.70 8.29
CA ASP A 83 11.15 2.55 7.54
C ASP A 83 11.01 2.28 6.03
N PHE A 84 10.19 3.11 5.38
CA PHE A 84 9.94 3.01 3.95
C PHE A 84 11.17 3.28 3.07
N THR A 85 12.21 3.93 3.61
CA THR A 85 13.43 4.20 2.83
C THR A 85 14.24 2.93 2.55
N ARG A 86 14.02 1.88 3.34
CA ARG A 86 14.67 0.57 3.21
C ARG A 86 13.79 -0.45 2.47
N CYS A 87 12.53 -0.13 2.22
CA CYS A 87 11.59 -1.04 1.56
C CYS A 87 11.87 -1.10 0.05
N THR A 88 12.09 -2.31 -0.46
CA THR A 88 12.26 -2.58 -1.91
C THR A 88 10.94 -2.97 -2.59
N ALA A 89 9.82 -2.94 -1.86
CA ALA A 89 8.51 -3.41 -2.31
C ALA A 89 8.51 -4.86 -2.84
N CYS A 90 9.32 -5.75 -2.24
CA CYS A 90 9.41 -7.16 -2.64
C CYS A 90 8.13 -7.98 -2.34
N GLY A 91 7.33 -7.56 -1.36
CA GLY A 91 6.04 -8.18 -1.03
C GLY A 91 6.05 -9.31 0.01
N GLU A 92 7.21 -9.87 0.38
CA GLU A 92 7.32 -11.01 1.32
C GLU A 92 6.61 -10.76 2.67
N CYS A 93 6.71 -9.55 3.20
CA CYS A 93 6.06 -9.18 4.47
C CYS A 93 4.51 -9.18 4.42
N VAL A 94 3.92 -9.02 3.24
CA VAL A 94 2.45 -8.93 3.04
C VAL A 94 1.80 -10.28 3.29
N GLU A 95 2.38 -11.36 2.75
CA GLU A 95 1.88 -12.73 2.90
C GLU A 95 1.84 -13.20 4.37
N MET A 96 2.69 -12.61 5.20
CA MET A 96 2.79 -12.94 6.63
C MET A 96 1.94 -12.02 7.52
N CYS A 97 1.28 -11.00 6.96
CA CYS A 97 0.58 -9.97 7.72
C CYS A 97 -0.82 -10.43 8.15
N GLN A 98 -0.92 -10.91 9.40
CA GLN A 98 -2.17 -11.43 9.97
C GLN A 98 -3.28 -10.38 10.08
N GLY A 99 -2.92 -9.10 10.19
CA GLY A 99 -3.86 -8.00 10.36
C GLY A 99 -4.37 -7.38 9.06
N ASN A 100 -3.85 -7.80 7.89
CA ASN A 100 -4.02 -7.07 6.63
C ASN A 100 -3.65 -5.58 6.77
N ALA A 101 -2.60 -5.31 7.55
CA ALA A 101 -2.11 -3.96 7.81
C ALA A 101 -1.10 -3.48 6.78
N LEU A 102 -0.62 -4.37 5.89
CA LEU A 102 0.41 -4.12 4.87
C LEU A 102 -0.18 -4.34 3.47
#